data_AF-A0A507QH91-F1
#
_entry.id   AF-A0A507QH91-F1
#
_cell.length_a   1.000
_cell.length_b   1.000
_cell.length_c   1.000
_cell.angle_alpha   90.00
_cell.angle_beta   90.00
_cell.angle_gamma   90.00
#
_symmetry.space_group_name_H-M   'P 1'
#
loop_
_entity.id
_entity.type
_entity.pdbx_description
1 polymer ?
#
loop_
_entity_poly.entity_id
_entity_poly.type
_entity_poly.pdbx_seq_one_letter_code
_entity_poly.pdbx_strand_id
1 'polypeptide(L)'
;MMSKSWGSGDPNQALTNNDTSYLAYDDHRYLKYNTSIAMTKDSYLSASCGENASDAQDTPVVVSEWSLSPAQAVEGSKAWAPESKSNKKFYKKWFAAQVHAFEKGALGWVFWGWKQELGDYRWGYQDAVNAGVIPKDLGSVLDMKVCSGQIKKQITPSVRNMLVICLVIAISFPLMK
;
A
#
# COMPACT_ATOMS: atom_id res chain seq x y z
N MET A 1 -9.80 -13.65 10.30
CA MET A 1 -11.17 -13.15 9.97
C MET A 1 -11.03 -11.81 9.27
N MET A 2 -11.93 -11.46 8.35
CA MET A 2 -11.84 -10.20 7.63
C MET A 2 -11.87 -9.02 8.59
N SER A 3 -10.91 -8.11 8.46
CA SER A 3 -10.90 -6.83 9.16
C SER A 3 -12.14 -5.99 8.85
N LYS A 4 -12.52 -5.10 9.76
CA LYS A 4 -13.64 -4.16 9.56
C LYS A 4 -13.49 -3.30 8.31
N SER A 5 -12.27 -3.02 7.86
CA SER A 5 -12.03 -2.29 6.59
C SER A 5 -12.62 -2.98 5.37
N TRP A 6 -12.86 -4.29 5.42
CA TRP A 6 -13.57 -5.02 4.38
C TRP A 6 -15.05 -4.63 4.25
N GLY A 7 -15.67 -4.10 5.31
CA GLY A 7 -17.06 -3.62 5.28
C GLY A 7 -18.11 -4.72 5.45
N SER A 8 -17.73 -5.93 5.87
CA SER A 8 -18.65 -7.06 6.09
C SER A 8 -19.22 -7.14 7.52
N GLY A 9 -19.04 -6.09 8.35
CA GLY A 9 -19.51 -6.03 9.73
C GLY A 9 -18.38 -6.16 10.76
N ASP A 10 -18.75 -6.45 12.01
CA ASP A 10 -17.77 -6.63 13.10
C ASP A 10 -17.27 -8.08 13.14
N PRO A 11 -15.98 -8.34 12.83
CA PRO A 11 -15.41 -9.68 12.87
C PRO A 11 -15.46 -10.32 14.27
N ASN A 12 -15.52 -9.53 15.34
CA ASN A 12 -15.49 -10.04 16.70
C ASN A 12 -16.88 -10.42 17.24
N GLN A 13 -17.97 -10.17 16.48
CA GLN A 13 -19.35 -10.31 16.97
C GLN A 13 -19.71 -11.70 17.51
N ALA A 14 -19.01 -12.75 17.08
CA ALA A 14 -19.25 -14.13 17.48
C ALA A 14 -18.21 -14.67 18.49
N LEU A 15 -17.22 -13.87 18.88
CA LEU A 15 -16.22 -14.29 19.85
C LEU A 15 -16.82 -14.22 21.26
N THR A 16 -16.94 -15.37 21.92
CA THR A 16 -17.32 -15.42 23.33
C THR A 16 -16.15 -14.90 24.18
N ASN A 17 -16.45 -14.04 25.15
CA ASN A 17 -15.49 -13.44 26.09
C ASN A 17 -14.42 -12.52 25.48
N ASN A 18 -14.55 -12.11 24.21
CA ASN A 18 -13.58 -11.24 23.53
C ASN A 18 -12.13 -11.77 23.56
N ASP A 19 -11.92 -13.09 23.58
CA ASP A 19 -10.56 -13.64 23.52
C ASP A 19 -9.97 -13.43 22.11
N THR A 20 -9.00 -12.52 22.02
CA THR A 20 -8.29 -12.16 20.79
C THR A 20 -6.81 -12.53 20.84
N SER A 21 -6.39 -13.35 21.81
CA SER A 21 -4.98 -13.57 22.15
C SER A 21 -4.11 -14.13 21.01
N TYR A 22 -4.73 -14.85 20.07
CA TYR A 22 -4.06 -15.44 18.89
C TYR A 22 -4.69 -14.98 17.59
N LEU A 23 -5.39 -13.85 17.64
CA LEU A 23 -6.14 -13.37 16.49
C LEU A 23 -5.27 -12.49 15.60
N ALA A 24 -5.35 -12.76 14.30
CA ALA A 24 -4.95 -11.82 13.26
C ALA A 24 -6.12 -11.61 12.31
N TYR A 25 -6.22 -10.38 11.82
CA TYR A 25 -7.21 -9.96 10.86
C TYR A 25 -6.64 -10.04 9.45
N ASP A 26 -7.53 -10.35 8.54
CA ASP A 26 -7.26 -10.45 7.12
C ASP A 26 -7.72 -9.16 6.42
N ASP A 27 -6.93 -8.66 5.49
CA ASP A 27 -7.25 -7.47 4.74
C ASP A 27 -6.82 -7.61 3.28
N HIS A 28 -7.70 -7.18 2.38
CA HIS A 28 -7.54 -7.34 0.94
C HIS A 28 -7.36 -5.96 0.30
N ARG A 29 -6.20 -5.72 -0.29
CA ARG A 29 -5.81 -4.40 -0.82
C ARG A 29 -5.77 -4.41 -2.34
N TYR A 30 -6.87 -3.98 -2.96
CA TYR A 30 -6.99 -3.87 -4.41
C TYR A 30 -7.31 -2.43 -4.85
N LEU A 31 -6.30 -1.68 -5.30
CA LEU A 31 -6.51 -0.36 -5.92
C LEU A 31 -7.34 -0.44 -7.22
N LYS A 32 -7.43 -1.61 -7.84
CA LYS A 32 -8.29 -1.90 -9.00
C LYS A 32 -9.75 -1.49 -8.78
N TYR A 33 -10.26 -1.67 -7.57
CA TYR A 33 -11.66 -1.38 -7.21
C TYR A 33 -11.84 -0.02 -6.52
N ASN A 34 -10.74 0.72 -6.31
CA ASN A 34 -10.80 2.04 -5.70
C ASN A 34 -11.16 3.10 -6.75
N THR A 35 -12.42 3.54 -6.72
CA THR A 35 -12.96 4.57 -7.63
C THR A 35 -12.62 6.00 -7.21
N SER A 36 -12.05 6.20 -6.02
CA SER A 36 -11.70 7.52 -5.47
C SER A 36 -10.32 8.02 -5.92
N ILE A 37 -9.54 7.19 -6.61
CA ILE A 37 -8.23 7.57 -7.17
C ILE A 37 -8.30 7.62 -8.69
N ALA A 38 -7.59 8.59 -9.29
CA ALA A 38 -7.50 8.65 -10.74
C ALA A 38 -6.76 7.42 -11.29
N MET A 39 -7.20 6.90 -12.44
CA MET A 39 -6.63 5.71 -13.10
C MET A 39 -5.31 6.02 -13.82
N THR A 40 -4.36 6.61 -13.10
CA THR A 40 -3.03 6.97 -13.61
C THR A 40 -1.95 6.26 -12.80
N LYS A 41 -0.80 5.99 -13.44
CA LYS A 41 0.37 5.40 -12.78
C LYS A 41 0.84 6.21 -11.57
N ASP A 42 0.83 7.54 -11.71
CA ASP A 42 1.24 8.44 -10.62
C ASP A 42 0.28 8.37 -9.44
N SER A 43 -1.03 8.38 -9.70
CA SER A 43 -2.05 8.26 -8.64
C SER A 43 -1.95 6.91 -7.93
N TYR A 44 -1.70 5.83 -8.66
CA TYR A 44 -1.54 4.48 -8.10
C TYR A 44 -0.30 4.40 -7.21
N LEU A 45 0.83 4.92 -7.69
CA LEU A 45 2.06 4.95 -6.91
C LEU A 45 1.92 5.84 -5.67
N SER A 46 1.29 7.02 -5.81
CA SER A 46 1.05 7.94 -4.69
C SER A 46 0.10 7.34 -3.66
N ALA A 47 -0.98 6.67 -4.10
CA ALA A 47 -1.92 6.01 -3.21
C ALA A 47 -1.21 4.89 -2.43
N SER A 48 -0.48 4.00 -3.11
CA SER A 48 0.26 2.92 -2.44
C SER A 48 1.35 3.44 -1.49
N CYS A 49 1.99 4.56 -1.78
CA CYS A 49 2.97 5.16 -0.88
C CYS A 49 2.36 5.88 0.33
N GLY A 50 1.14 6.40 0.19
CA GLY A 50 0.39 7.05 1.27
C GLY A 50 -0.46 6.07 2.09
N GLU A 51 -0.55 4.82 1.64
CA GLU A 51 -1.30 3.76 2.29
C GLU A 51 -0.78 3.50 3.71
N ASN A 52 -1.70 3.39 4.66
CA ASN A 52 -1.40 2.92 6.00
C ASN A 52 -2.15 1.61 6.26
N ALA A 53 -1.46 0.48 6.12
CA ALA A 53 -2.08 -0.83 6.27
C ALA A 53 -2.63 -1.07 7.70
N SER A 54 -2.17 -0.32 8.70
CA SER A 54 -2.71 -0.39 10.06
C SER A 54 -4.11 0.22 10.19
N ASP A 55 -4.61 0.92 9.18
CA ASP A 55 -5.96 1.51 9.15
C ASP A 55 -7.04 0.46 8.88
N ALA A 56 -6.71 -0.84 8.94
CA ALA A 56 -7.65 -1.95 8.83
C ALA A 56 -8.74 -1.97 9.93
N GLN A 57 -8.72 -1.01 10.88
CA GLN A 57 -9.64 -0.84 12.01
C GLN A 57 -9.61 -1.98 13.05
N ASP A 58 -8.85 -3.03 12.79
CA ASP A 58 -8.51 -4.11 13.72
C ASP A 58 -7.02 -4.48 13.58
N THR A 59 -6.41 -4.94 14.66
CA THR A 59 -4.97 -5.25 14.73
C THR A 59 -4.74 -6.48 15.62
N PRO A 60 -3.74 -7.34 15.31
CA PRO A 60 -2.82 -7.25 14.18
C PRO A 60 -3.47 -7.66 12.84
N VAL A 61 -2.99 -7.09 11.73
CA VAL A 61 -3.51 -7.39 10.38
C VAL A 61 -2.42 -8.00 9.49
N VAL A 62 -2.83 -8.90 8.60
CA VAL A 62 -2.03 -9.40 7.47
C VAL A 62 -2.74 -8.99 6.18
N VAL A 63 -2.01 -8.39 5.24
CA VAL A 63 -2.57 -8.10 3.91
C VAL A 63 -2.54 -9.38 3.07
N SER A 64 -3.55 -10.23 3.20
CA SER A 64 -3.47 -11.59 2.63
C SER A 64 -3.83 -11.67 1.14
N GLU A 65 -4.39 -10.60 0.57
CA GLU A 65 -4.64 -10.52 -0.86
C GLU A 65 -4.39 -9.13 -1.43
N TRP A 66 -3.66 -9.09 -2.53
CA TRP A 66 -3.42 -7.91 -3.36
C TRP A 66 -2.76 -8.34 -4.68
N SER A 67 -2.73 -7.45 -5.68
CA SER A 67 -2.11 -7.75 -6.97
C SER A 67 -1.53 -6.50 -7.65
N LEU A 68 -1.07 -6.63 -8.90
CA LEU A 68 -0.59 -5.51 -9.73
C LEU A 68 -1.55 -5.20 -10.87
N SER A 69 -2.82 -5.63 -10.80
CA SER A 69 -3.81 -5.29 -11.81
C SER A 69 -4.37 -3.89 -11.58
N PRO A 70 -4.34 -2.99 -12.59
CA PRO A 70 -5.01 -1.70 -12.48
C PRO A 70 -6.52 -1.84 -12.70
N ALA A 71 -7.26 -0.74 -12.53
CA ALA A 71 -8.69 -0.68 -12.79
C ALA A 71 -9.06 -1.30 -14.14
N GLN A 72 -10.18 -2.02 -14.16
CA GLN A 72 -10.65 -2.77 -15.33
C GLN A 72 -10.79 -1.89 -16.59
N ALA A 73 -11.18 -0.62 -16.41
CA ALA A 73 -11.33 0.33 -17.50
C ALA A 73 -10.01 0.65 -18.25
N VAL A 74 -8.84 0.41 -17.63
CA VAL A 74 -7.53 0.73 -18.23
C VAL A 74 -6.62 -0.47 -18.42
N GLU A 75 -6.91 -1.62 -17.78
CA GLU A 75 -5.99 -2.77 -17.72
C GLU A 75 -5.68 -3.42 -19.07
N GLY A 76 -6.59 -3.31 -20.05
CA GLY A 76 -6.39 -3.82 -21.42
C GLY A 76 -5.70 -2.82 -22.35
N SER A 77 -5.39 -1.60 -21.90
CA SER A 77 -4.79 -0.57 -22.76
C SER A 77 -3.28 -0.72 -22.90
N LYS A 78 -2.71 -0.23 -24.02
CA LYS A 78 -1.25 -0.19 -24.24
C LYS A 78 -0.49 0.53 -23.12
N ALA A 79 -1.12 1.51 -22.48
CA ALA A 79 -0.53 2.25 -21.38
C ALA A 79 -0.28 1.38 -20.13
N TRP A 80 -0.98 0.25 -20.00
CA TRP A 80 -0.92 -0.67 -18.85
C TRP A 80 -0.54 -2.10 -19.24
N ALA A 81 -0.26 -2.35 -20.51
CA ALA A 81 0.03 -3.67 -21.01
C ALA A 81 1.32 -4.25 -20.37
N PRO A 82 1.28 -5.45 -19.76
CA PRO A 82 2.39 -5.99 -18.95
C PRO A 82 3.66 -6.29 -19.75
N GLU A 83 3.53 -6.62 -21.03
CA GLU A 83 4.64 -6.95 -21.91
C GLU A 83 5.57 -5.75 -22.22
N SER A 84 5.06 -4.52 -22.09
CA SER A 84 5.83 -3.31 -22.39
C SER A 84 6.96 -3.04 -21.37
N LYS A 85 8.18 -2.82 -21.87
CA LYS A 85 9.37 -2.52 -21.05
C LYS A 85 9.19 -1.28 -20.15
N SER A 86 8.50 -0.24 -20.62
CA SER A 86 8.22 0.95 -19.80
C SER A 86 7.23 0.62 -18.68
N ASN A 87 6.26 -0.25 -18.94
CA ASN A 87 5.26 -0.65 -17.97
C ASN A 87 5.87 -1.55 -16.89
N LYS A 88 6.75 -2.49 -17.26
CA LYS A 88 7.50 -3.31 -16.28
C LYS A 88 8.28 -2.47 -15.26
N LYS A 89 8.92 -1.38 -15.70
CA LYS A 89 9.59 -0.42 -14.78
C LYS A 89 8.61 0.22 -13.80
N PHE A 90 7.42 0.59 -14.27
CA PHE A 90 6.37 1.12 -13.40
C PHE A 90 5.88 0.04 -12.42
N TYR A 91 5.55 -1.15 -12.89
CA TYR A 91 5.05 -2.24 -12.05
C TYR A 91 6.05 -2.65 -10.97
N LYS A 92 7.35 -2.65 -11.27
CA LYS A 92 8.39 -2.87 -10.28
C LYS A 92 8.35 -1.82 -9.16
N LYS A 93 8.21 -0.54 -9.52
CA LYS A 93 8.07 0.54 -8.52
C LYS A 93 6.77 0.45 -7.74
N TRP A 94 5.68 0.09 -8.40
CA TRP A 94 4.36 -0.01 -7.78
C TRP A 94 4.27 -1.20 -6.82
N PHE A 95 4.84 -2.35 -7.19
CA PHE A 95 5.07 -3.47 -6.28
C PHE A 95 5.82 -3.01 -5.02
N ALA A 96 6.93 -2.28 -5.21
CA ALA A 96 7.73 -1.80 -4.10
C ALA A 96 6.99 -0.83 -3.18
N ALA A 97 6.15 0.04 -3.74
CA ALA A 97 5.35 0.97 -2.96
C ALA A 97 4.32 0.24 -2.09
N GLN A 98 3.63 -0.76 -2.65
CA GLN A 98 2.66 -1.58 -1.91
C GLN A 98 3.34 -2.37 -0.79
N VAL A 99 4.44 -3.10 -1.09
CA VAL A 99 5.20 -3.84 -0.07
C VAL A 99 5.69 -2.93 1.04
N HIS A 100 6.22 -1.74 0.71
CA HIS A 100 6.69 -0.80 1.74
C HIS A 100 5.57 -0.36 2.69
N ALA A 101 4.35 -0.14 2.18
CA ALA A 101 3.21 0.20 3.02
C ALA A 101 2.77 -0.99 3.90
N PHE A 102 2.76 -2.21 3.34
CA PHE A 102 2.34 -3.41 4.07
C PHE A 102 3.33 -3.79 5.16
N GLU A 103 4.63 -3.81 4.87
CA GLU A 103 5.68 -4.10 5.87
C GLU A 103 5.78 -3.02 6.97
N LYS A 104 5.24 -1.82 6.73
CA LYS A 104 5.19 -0.74 7.71
C LYS A 104 3.95 -0.81 8.62
N GLY A 105 2.79 -1.17 8.06
CA GLY A 105 1.50 -1.08 8.74
C GLY A 105 0.82 -2.40 9.07
N ALA A 106 1.29 -3.51 8.52
CA ALA A 106 0.76 -4.86 8.73
C ALA A 106 1.87 -5.80 9.20
N LEU A 107 1.51 -7.01 9.61
CA LEU A 107 2.46 -8.07 9.96
C LEU A 107 3.19 -8.65 8.74
N GLY A 108 2.69 -8.37 7.53
CA GLY A 108 3.20 -8.90 6.28
C GLY A 108 2.12 -8.90 5.21
N TRP A 109 2.42 -9.59 4.11
CA TRP A 109 1.56 -9.62 2.93
C TRP A 109 1.63 -10.97 2.20
N VAL A 110 0.57 -11.29 1.46
CA VAL A 110 0.49 -12.45 0.57
C VAL A 110 -0.01 -12.00 -0.79
N PHE A 111 0.78 -12.25 -1.84
CA PHE A 111 0.45 -11.81 -3.20
C PHE A 111 -0.59 -12.76 -3.81
N TRP A 112 -1.66 -12.20 -4.38
CA TRP A 112 -2.67 -12.96 -5.09
C TRP A 112 -2.36 -13.04 -6.59
N GLY A 113 -1.98 -14.19 -7.13
CA GLY A 113 -1.72 -15.49 -6.51
C GLY A 113 -0.33 -16.04 -6.84
N TRP A 114 0.00 -17.25 -6.36
CA TRP A 114 1.30 -17.87 -6.61
C TRP A 114 1.56 -18.12 -8.11
N LYS A 115 0.60 -18.76 -8.79
CA LYS A 115 0.66 -19.14 -10.21
C LYS A 115 -0.66 -18.86 -10.92
N GLN A 116 -0.62 -18.64 -12.23
CA GLN A 116 -1.80 -18.54 -13.08
C GLN A 116 -1.47 -19.05 -14.51
N GLU A 117 -2.50 -19.38 -15.30
CA GLU A 117 -2.33 -20.06 -16.60
C GLU A 117 -2.23 -19.12 -17.80
N LEU A 118 -2.65 -17.86 -17.66
CA LEU A 118 -2.78 -16.85 -18.72
C LEU A 118 -1.50 -16.01 -18.95
N GLY A 119 -0.41 -16.29 -18.23
CA GLY A 119 0.84 -15.53 -18.32
C GLY A 119 0.80 -14.06 -17.83
N ASP A 120 -0.31 -13.59 -17.24
CA ASP A 120 -0.42 -12.22 -16.74
C ASP A 120 0.25 -12.09 -15.36
N TYR A 121 1.47 -11.57 -15.35
CA TYR A 121 2.22 -11.36 -14.11
C TYR A 121 1.53 -10.42 -13.12
N ARG A 122 0.52 -9.65 -13.55
CA ARG A 122 -0.22 -8.79 -12.65
C ARG A 122 -1.01 -9.58 -11.60
N TRP A 123 -1.24 -10.87 -11.86
CA TRP A 123 -1.98 -11.82 -11.02
C TRP A 123 -1.18 -13.09 -10.66
N GLY A 124 0.05 -13.23 -11.18
CA GLY A 124 0.91 -14.40 -10.92
C GLY A 124 2.26 -14.00 -10.34
N TYR A 125 2.54 -14.39 -9.09
CA TYR A 125 3.80 -14.07 -8.42
C TYR A 125 5.00 -14.66 -9.16
N GLN A 126 4.92 -15.94 -9.55
CA GLN A 126 5.98 -16.61 -10.31
C GLN A 126 6.27 -15.87 -11.63
N ASP A 127 5.23 -15.47 -12.36
CA ASP A 127 5.37 -14.73 -13.61
C ASP A 127 5.96 -13.34 -13.40
N ALA A 128 5.62 -12.68 -12.29
CA ALA A 128 6.16 -11.36 -11.95
C ALA A 128 7.64 -11.43 -11.57
N VAL A 129 8.07 -12.49 -10.90
CA VAL A 129 9.48 -12.78 -10.66
C VAL A 129 10.20 -13.04 -11.97
N ASN A 130 9.65 -13.89 -12.84
CA ASN A 130 10.23 -14.20 -14.15
C ASN A 130 10.31 -12.96 -15.07
N ALA A 131 9.32 -12.07 -14.99
CA ALA A 131 9.30 -10.82 -15.75
C ALA A 131 10.25 -9.74 -15.19
N GLY A 132 10.88 -9.97 -14.03
CA GLY A 132 11.75 -9.02 -13.33
C GLY A 132 11.01 -7.85 -12.68
N VAL A 133 9.69 -7.98 -12.52
CA VAL A 133 8.83 -7.00 -11.83
C VAL A 133 8.96 -7.17 -10.32
N ILE A 134 8.89 -8.41 -9.83
CA ILE A 134 9.20 -8.77 -8.45
C ILE A 134 10.66 -9.23 -8.39
N PRO A 135 11.53 -8.62 -7.56
CA PRO A 135 12.91 -9.07 -7.42
C PRO A 135 12.98 -10.40 -6.65
N LYS A 136 13.98 -11.22 -6.97
CA LYS A 136 14.27 -12.46 -6.23
C LYS A 136 14.75 -12.19 -4.80
N ASP A 137 15.40 -11.05 -4.60
CA ASP A 137 15.73 -10.51 -3.29
C ASP A 137 14.67 -9.46 -2.91
N LEU A 138 13.75 -9.84 -2.02
CA LEU A 138 12.69 -8.96 -1.55
C LEU A 138 13.21 -7.82 -0.65
N GLY A 139 14.35 -7.99 0.01
CA GLY A 139 14.95 -6.93 0.82
C GLY A 139 15.28 -5.70 -0.02
N SER A 140 15.75 -5.92 -1.25
CA SER A 140 16.06 -4.86 -2.22
C SER A 140 14.90 -3.91 -2.53
N VAL A 141 13.66 -4.34 -2.29
CA VAL A 141 12.43 -3.55 -2.50
C VAL A 141 12.36 -2.35 -1.55
N LEU A 142 12.78 -2.54 -0.30
CA LEU A 142 12.78 -1.51 0.73
C LEU A 142 13.84 -0.43 0.44
N ASP A 143 14.93 -0.82 -0.22
CA ASP A 143 16.03 0.08 -0.61
C ASP A 143 15.72 0.93 -1.85
N MET A 144 14.65 0.61 -2.60
CA MET A 144 14.32 1.33 -3.85
C MET A 144 13.87 2.78 -3.61
N LYS A 145 13.60 3.17 -2.36
CA LYS A 145 13.17 4.53 -1.96
C LYS A 145 12.04 5.11 -2.84
N VAL A 146 11.13 4.25 -3.31
CA VAL A 146 10.06 4.64 -4.25
C VAL A 146 9.10 5.68 -3.67
N CYS A 147 8.95 5.71 -2.35
CA CYS A 147 8.02 6.61 -1.65
C CYS A 147 8.66 7.90 -1.10
N SER A 148 9.99 8.06 -1.14
CA SER A 148 10.67 9.23 -0.53
C SER A 148 10.37 10.56 -1.24
N GLY A 149 9.87 10.53 -2.48
CA GLY A 149 9.45 11.71 -3.25
C GLY A 149 7.94 11.98 -3.27
N GLN A 150 7.10 11.03 -2.81
CA GLN A 150 5.64 11.12 -2.94
C GLN A 150 4.99 11.87 -1.76
N ILE A 151 5.65 11.92 -0.60
CA ILE A 151 5.17 12.62 0.62
C ILE A 151 4.98 14.14 0.37
N LYS A 152 5.70 14.73 -0.59
CA LYS A 152 5.58 16.17 -0.90
C LYS A 152 4.33 16.55 -1.72
N LYS A 153 3.63 15.58 -2.34
CA LYS A 153 2.50 15.85 -3.24
C LYS A 153 1.13 15.75 -2.55
N GLN A 154 1.06 15.20 -1.35
CA GLN A 154 -0.16 15.04 -0.56
C GLN A 154 -0.57 16.30 0.24
N ILE A 155 0.27 17.34 0.30
CA ILE A 155 -0.14 18.65 0.83
C ILE A 155 -0.83 19.43 -0.30
N THR A 156 -2.00 18.98 -0.73
CA THR A 156 -3.00 19.88 -1.31
C THR A 156 -3.80 20.46 -0.13
N PRO A 157 -3.95 21.80 -0.02
CA PRO A 157 -4.65 22.41 1.10
C PRO A 157 -6.15 22.14 0.95
N SER A 158 -6.64 21.03 1.52
CA SER A 158 -8.06 20.88 1.78
C SER A 158 -8.39 21.63 3.07
N VAL A 159 -9.01 22.77 2.90
CA VAL A 159 -9.62 23.66 3.89
C VAL A 159 -10.27 22.92 5.07
N ARG A 160 -9.69 23.03 6.28
CA ARG A 160 -10.31 23.66 7.46
C ARG A 160 -9.44 23.53 8.72
N ASN A 161 -9.07 24.70 9.24
CA ASN A 161 -8.81 25.01 10.65
C ASN A 161 -8.10 23.95 11.50
N MET A 162 -6.77 24.01 11.57
CA MET A 162 -6.10 23.65 12.81
C MET A 162 -5.07 24.72 13.16
N LEU A 163 -5.41 25.44 14.22
CA LEU A 163 -4.61 26.46 14.89
C LEU A 163 -3.25 25.85 15.24
N VAL A 164 -2.20 26.18 14.49
CA VAL A 164 -0.82 25.84 14.84
C VAL A 164 -0.35 26.86 15.88
N ILE A 165 -0.49 26.54 17.16
CA ILE A 165 0.20 27.24 18.24
C ILE A 165 1.67 26.81 18.15
N CYS A 166 2.48 27.69 17.58
CA CYS A 166 3.93 27.54 17.50
C CYS A 166 4.52 27.97 18.85
N LEU A 167 4.89 27.02 19.72
CA LEU A 167 5.63 27.30 20.95
C LEU A 167 7.13 27.26 20.62
N VAL A 168 7.70 28.42 20.31
CA VAL A 168 9.16 28.62 20.25
C VAL A 168 9.60 29.12 21.62
N ILE A 169 10.16 28.24 22.45
CA ILE A 169 10.94 28.68 23.62
C ILE A 169 12.38 28.90 23.15
N ALA A 170 12.70 30.16 22.87
CA ALA A 170 14.06 30.62 22.63
C ALA A 170 14.81 30.68 23.96
N ILE A 171 15.80 29.81 24.14
CA ILE A 171 16.80 29.92 25.20
C ILE A 171 17.68 31.13 24.85
N SER A 172 17.57 32.20 25.64
CA SER A 172 18.46 33.36 25.57
C SER A 172 19.28 33.41 26.85
N PHE A 173 20.56 33.06 26.76
CA PHE A 173 21.57 33.45 27.76
C PHE A 173 21.90 34.94 27.55
N PRO A 174 22.01 35.76 28.61
CA PRO A 174 22.88 36.90 28.60
C PRO A 174 24.17 36.61 29.41
N LEU A 175 25.28 36.98 28.79
CA LEU A 175 26.61 37.03 29.39
C LEU A 175 26.64 37.98 30.60
N MET A 176 27.54 37.63 31.51
CA MET A 176 28.00 38.40 32.68
C MET A 176 28.36 39.86 32.38
N LYS A 177 28.01 40.74 33.33
CA LYS A 177 28.96 41.62 34.02
C LYS A 177 28.68 41.59 35.52
#